data_AF-A0A0V8TAD4-F1
#
_entry.id   AF-A0A0V8TAD4-F1
#
_cell.length_a   1.000
_cell.length_b   1.000
_cell.length_c   1.000
_cell.angle_alpha   90.00
_cell.angle_beta   90.00
_cell.angle_gamma   90.00
#
_symmetry.space_group_name_H-M   'P 1'
#
loop_
_entity.id
_entity.type
_entity.pdbx_description
1 polymer ?
#
loop_
_entity_poly.entity_id
_entity_poly.type
_entity_poly.pdbx_seq_one_letter_code
_entity_poly.pdbx_strand_id
1 'polypeptide(L)'
;MHSSSVRTDDEIDAVLDRHTSGRDVVVAVDAPLVVPNLTGRRLGEALVTRHFGRFHAGAHPSNRGRPHMDPLRAETLAQRHGWHVDPEIRPASGVSVAVEVYPHPAMVVLFGLPRVLPYKAKQGRSLQVRQAAWAQLLRHVEDVMGDTLGLGDDARWASIRAEIAGAERPAVLERLEDEVDAIVCAYLAWLWGTQRERMVVLGTVGEGYVVVPGLPESAS
;
A
#
# COMPACT_ATOMS: atom_id res chain seq x y z
N MET A 1 -10.85 -13.26 2.13
CA MET A 1 -9.68 -12.45 2.51
C MET A 1 -9.79 -12.12 4.01
N HIS A 2 -8.75 -11.58 4.67
CA HIS A 2 -8.88 -11.03 6.02
C HIS A 2 -8.30 -9.62 6.06
N SER A 3 -9.06 -8.67 6.61
CA SER A 3 -8.62 -7.31 6.86
C SER A 3 -9.09 -6.88 8.26
N SER A 4 -8.29 -6.05 8.92
CA SER A 4 -8.58 -5.52 10.25
C SER A 4 -7.79 -4.24 10.52
N SER A 5 -8.17 -3.51 11.57
CA SER A 5 -7.44 -2.34 12.04
C SER A 5 -6.98 -2.56 13.47
N VAL A 6 -5.69 -2.35 13.70
CA VAL A 6 -5.00 -2.48 14.98
C VAL A 6 -4.05 -1.29 15.17
N ARG A 7 -3.54 -1.07 16.38
CA ARG A 7 -2.80 0.14 16.74
C ARG A 7 -1.33 -0.11 17.03
N THR A 8 -1.03 -1.18 17.75
CA THR A 8 0.34 -1.47 18.21
C THR A 8 1.04 -2.48 17.32
N ASP A 9 2.36 -2.47 17.34
CA ASP A 9 3.19 -3.41 16.59
C ASP A 9 2.90 -4.86 17.04
N ASP A 10 2.68 -5.08 18.34
CA ASP A 10 2.34 -6.39 18.90
C ASP A 10 0.93 -6.87 18.46
N GLU A 11 -0.03 -5.95 18.30
CA GLU A 11 -1.35 -6.31 17.74
C GLU A 11 -1.23 -6.66 16.25
N ILE A 12 -0.35 -5.98 15.50
CA ILE A 12 -0.05 -6.32 14.11
C ILE A 12 0.58 -7.71 14.03
N ASP A 13 1.59 -8.00 14.84
CA ASP A 13 2.22 -9.33 14.93
C ASP A 13 1.18 -10.42 15.21
N ALA A 14 0.32 -10.21 16.22
CA ALA A 14 -0.71 -11.17 16.58
C ALA A 14 -1.78 -11.39 15.48
N VAL A 15 -2.06 -10.39 14.65
CA VAL A 15 -2.92 -10.57 13.46
C VAL A 15 -2.17 -11.39 12.41
N LEU A 16 -0.94 -11.02 12.08
CA LEU A 16 -0.15 -11.69 11.05
C LEU A 16 0.09 -13.17 11.39
N ASP A 17 0.56 -13.47 12.61
CA ASP A 17 0.87 -14.84 13.05
C ASP A 17 -0.32 -15.78 12.87
N ARG A 18 -1.54 -15.32 13.14
CA ARG A 18 -2.77 -16.13 12.96
C ARG A 18 -3.00 -16.56 11.51
N HIS A 19 -2.49 -15.81 10.54
CA HIS A 19 -2.71 -16.04 9.11
C HIS A 19 -1.47 -16.57 8.39
N THR A 20 -0.27 -16.33 8.91
CA THR A 20 1.00 -16.61 8.23
C THR A 20 1.86 -17.69 8.89
N SER A 21 1.54 -18.12 10.12
CA SER A 21 2.38 -19.08 10.86
C SER A 21 2.66 -20.36 10.07
N GLY A 22 3.94 -20.71 9.97
CA GLY A 22 4.43 -21.90 9.27
C GLY A 22 4.39 -21.81 7.74
N ARG A 23 4.22 -20.61 7.16
CA ARG A 23 4.15 -20.39 5.72
C ARG A 23 5.16 -19.34 5.28
N ASP A 24 5.71 -19.51 4.09
CA ASP A 24 6.44 -18.46 3.41
C ASP A 24 5.46 -17.39 2.93
N VAL A 25 5.82 -16.12 3.13
CA VAL A 25 4.94 -14.99 2.81
C VAL A 25 5.60 -13.97 1.91
N VAL A 26 4.76 -13.34 1.10
CA VAL A 26 5.09 -12.10 0.40
C VAL A 26 4.28 -10.99 1.05
N VAL A 27 4.96 -9.98 1.56
CA VAL A 27 4.34 -8.84 2.24
C VAL A 27 4.60 -7.58 1.43
N ALA A 28 3.58 -6.76 1.25
CA ALA A 28 3.71 -5.42 0.70
C ALA A 28 3.21 -4.42 1.74
N VAL A 29 4.01 -3.42 2.06
CA VAL A 29 3.74 -2.46 3.14
C VAL A 29 3.68 -1.04 2.56
N ASP A 30 2.58 -0.32 2.80
CA ASP A 30 2.50 1.14 2.56
C ASP A 30 3.16 1.92 3.69
N ALA A 31 4.45 1.66 3.88
CA ALA A 31 5.29 2.39 4.82
C ALA A 31 6.77 2.16 4.48
N PRO A 32 7.65 3.12 4.80
CA PRO A 32 9.07 3.00 4.56
C PRO A 32 9.70 1.77 5.23
N LEU A 33 10.30 0.87 4.44
CA LEU A 33 11.06 -0.29 4.96
C LEU A 33 12.54 0.04 5.16
N VAL A 34 13.12 0.87 4.28
CA VAL A 34 14.53 1.23 4.35
C VAL A 34 14.69 2.75 4.27
N VAL A 35 15.17 3.36 5.35
CA VAL A 35 15.37 4.81 5.45
C VAL A 35 16.81 5.10 5.90
N PRO A 36 17.76 5.26 4.95
CA PRO A 36 19.18 5.46 5.29
C PRO A 36 19.52 6.91 5.64
N ASN A 37 18.66 7.87 5.26
CA ASN A 37 18.92 9.30 5.35
C ASN A 37 18.42 9.91 6.67
N LEU A 38 19.21 10.83 7.23
CA LEU A 38 18.83 11.62 8.41
C LEU A 38 17.88 12.77 8.07
N THR A 39 17.98 13.34 6.87
CA THR A 39 17.13 14.45 6.42
C THR A 39 16.76 14.29 4.94
N GLY A 40 15.84 15.11 4.45
CA GLY A 40 15.47 15.13 3.03
C GLY A 40 14.62 13.93 2.60
N ARG A 41 14.69 13.62 1.30
CA ARG A 41 13.95 12.53 0.63
C ARG A 41 14.88 11.37 0.28
N ARG A 42 14.34 10.16 0.26
CA ARG A 42 15.00 8.95 -0.27
C ARG A 42 14.95 8.90 -1.79
N LEU A 43 15.78 8.03 -2.38
CA LEU A 43 15.77 7.83 -3.83
C LEU A 43 14.42 7.32 -4.33
N GLY A 44 13.82 6.34 -3.64
CA GLY A 44 12.49 5.81 -4.01
C GLY A 44 11.41 6.89 -4.07
N GLU A 45 11.33 7.77 -3.07
CA GLU A 45 10.37 8.89 -3.04
C GLU A 45 10.62 9.92 -4.15
N ALA A 46 11.89 10.18 -4.44
CA ALA A 46 12.30 11.07 -5.53
C ALA A 46 11.81 10.52 -6.88
N LEU A 47 12.04 9.24 -7.13
CA LEU A 47 11.64 8.56 -8.36
C LEU A 47 10.13 8.41 -8.48
N VAL A 48 9.42 8.07 -7.39
CA VAL A 48 7.96 8.10 -7.34
C VAL A 48 7.47 9.50 -7.74
N THR A 49 7.98 10.55 -7.11
CA THR A 49 7.55 11.92 -7.41
C THR A 49 7.84 12.30 -8.87
N ARG A 50 8.98 11.87 -9.42
CA ARG A 50 9.35 12.09 -10.81
C ARG A 50 8.36 11.46 -11.80
N HIS A 51 7.99 10.20 -11.58
CA HIS A 51 7.14 9.45 -12.51
C HIS A 51 5.64 9.71 -12.30
N PHE A 52 5.23 9.94 -11.04
CA PHE A 52 3.83 9.98 -10.64
C PHE A 52 3.33 11.36 -10.18
N GLY A 53 4.22 12.36 -10.04
CA GLY A 53 3.87 13.70 -9.58
C GLY A 53 2.79 14.39 -10.43
N ARG A 54 2.84 14.22 -11.76
CA ARG A 54 1.81 14.76 -12.68
C ARG A 54 0.40 14.20 -12.44
N PHE A 55 0.30 13.02 -11.85
CA PHE A 55 -0.97 12.38 -11.47
C PHE A 55 -1.40 12.73 -10.04
N HIS A 56 -0.69 13.64 -9.36
CA HIS A 56 -0.88 13.97 -7.94
C HIS A 56 -0.59 12.78 -7.01
N ALA A 57 0.26 11.84 -7.44
CA ALA A 57 0.70 10.66 -6.69
C ALA A 57 2.20 10.76 -6.29
N GLY A 58 2.67 11.96 -5.93
CA GLY A 58 4.03 12.16 -5.43
C GLY A 58 4.17 11.69 -3.97
N ALA A 59 5.35 11.19 -3.61
CA ALA A 59 5.63 10.70 -2.26
C ALA A 59 6.16 11.83 -1.35
N HIS A 60 5.79 11.75 -0.06
CA HIS A 60 6.35 12.63 0.96
C HIS A 60 7.73 12.15 1.40
N PRO A 61 8.64 13.05 1.81
CA PRO A 61 9.97 12.65 2.27
C PRO A 61 9.94 11.91 3.61
N SER A 62 10.60 10.75 3.66
CA SER A 62 10.89 9.99 4.88
C SER A 62 12.36 10.11 5.24
N ASN A 63 12.64 10.30 6.54
CA ASN A 63 13.99 10.40 7.07
C ASN A 63 14.00 10.12 8.57
N ARG A 64 15.14 9.66 9.09
CA ARG A 64 15.33 9.31 10.52
C ARG A 64 15.39 10.52 11.45
N GLY A 65 15.46 11.74 10.93
CA GLY A 65 15.34 12.97 11.72
C GLY A 65 13.93 13.21 12.29
N ARG A 66 12.92 12.43 11.86
CA ARG A 66 11.56 12.49 12.37
C ARG A 66 11.38 11.51 13.55
N PRO A 67 10.85 11.94 14.72
CA PRO A 67 10.73 11.06 15.89
C PRO A 67 9.91 9.78 15.68
N HIS A 68 8.94 9.76 14.77
CA HIS A 68 8.11 8.59 14.45
C HIS A 68 8.74 7.65 13.42
N MET A 69 9.95 7.97 12.94
CA MET A 69 10.70 7.20 11.94
C MET A 69 11.98 6.60 12.54
N ASP A 70 12.10 6.55 13.86
CA ASP A 70 13.20 5.87 14.55
C ASP A 70 12.74 5.34 15.93
N PRO A 71 12.43 4.03 16.05
CA PRO A 71 12.55 3.01 14.99
C PRO A 71 11.44 3.12 13.93
N LEU A 72 11.71 2.58 12.74
CA LEU A 72 10.71 2.41 11.69
C LEU A 72 9.85 1.20 11.99
N ARG A 73 8.53 1.38 12.09
CA ARG A 73 7.59 0.28 12.35
C ARG A 73 7.70 -0.83 11.32
N ALA A 74 7.70 -0.51 10.03
CA ALA A 74 7.74 -1.52 8.97
C ALA A 74 9.07 -2.30 8.96
N GLU A 75 10.21 -1.61 9.16
CA GLU A 75 11.53 -2.23 9.35
C GLU A 75 11.53 -3.16 10.56
N THR A 76 10.98 -2.70 11.69
CA THR A 76 10.90 -3.46 12.94
C THR A 76 10.09 -4.74 12.77
N LEU A 77 8.92 -4.66 12.12
CA LEU A 77 8.08 -5.83 11.84
C LEU A 77 8.79 -6.80 10.89
N ALA A 78 9.42 -6.30 9.82
CA ALA A 78 10.18 -7.16 8.90
C ALA A 78 11.31 -7.91 9.61
N GLN A 79 12.02 -7.26 10.53
CA GLN A 79 13.06 -7.90 11.35
C GLN A 79 12.49 -8.95 12.30
N ARG A 80 11.39 -8.66 13.00
CA ARG A 80 10.72 -9.61 13.93
C ARG A 80 10.31 -10.90 13.22
N HIS A 81 9.81 -10.78 11.99
CA HIS A 81 9.33 -11.92 11.20
C HIS A 81 10.39 -12.55 10.29
N GLY A 82 11.62 -12.02 10.27
CA GLY A 82 12.70 -12.53 9.42
C GLY A 82 12.45 -12.35 7.92
N TRP A 83 11.69 -11.33 7.52
CA TRP A 83 11.42 -11.05 6.12
C TRP A 83 12.59 -10.35 5.45
N HIS A 84 12.97 -10.83 4.26
CA HIS A 84 13.94 -10.15 3.43
C HIS A 84 13.36 -8.87 2.83
N VAL A 85 14.01 -7.73 3.10
CA VAL A 85 13.60 -6.41 2.58
C VAL A 85 14.36 -5.98 1.32
N ASP A 86 15.30 -6.79 0.84
CA ASP A 86 16.01 -6.54 -0.42
C ASP A 86 15.11 -6.93 -1.60
N PRO A 87 14.72 -6.00 -2.49
CA PRO A 87 13.80 -6.27 -3.60
C PRO A 87 14.40 -7.16 -4.70
N GLU A 88 15.69 -7.50 -4.62
CA GLU A 88 16.36 -8.49 -5.47
C GLU A 88 16.17 -9.93 -4.96
N ILE A 89 15.85 -10.11 -3.68
CA ILE A 89 15.57 -11.43 -3.11
C ILE A 89 14.16 -11.87 -3.55
N ARG A 90 14.10 -13.04 -4.18
CA ARG A 90 12.85 -13.61 -4.69
C ARG A 90 12.17 -14.49 -3.64
N PRO A 91 10.83 -14.43 -3.52
CA PRO A 91 10.08 -15.39 -2.73
C PRO A 91 10.36 -16.82 -3.22
N ALA A 92 10.61 -17.73 -2.28
CA ALA A 92 10.86 -19.14 -2.53
C ALA A 92 10.52 -19.95 -1.27
N SER A 93 10.62 -21.28 -1.35
CA SER A 93 10.43 -22.11 -0.16
C SER A 93 11.49 -21.76 0.90
N GLY A 94 11.04 -21.45 2.11
CA GLY A 94 11.87 -20.97 3.22
C GLY A 94 12.28 -19.50 3.12
N VAL A 95 11.76 -18.74 2.15
CA VAL A 95 12.15 -17.35 1.90
C VAL A 95 10.91 -16.46 1.88
N SER A 96 10.67 -15.78 3.00
CA SER A 96 9.67 -14.73 3.12
C SER A 96 10.27 -13.36 2.79
N VAL A 97 9.52 -12.53 2.08
CA VAL A 97 9.98 -11.20 1.66
C VAL A 97 8.97 -10.11 2.02
N ALA A 98 9.47 -8.90 2.23
CA ALA A 98 8.67 -7.71 2.40
C ALA A 98 9.14 -6.60 1.46
N VAL A 99 8.20 -5.96 0.75
CA VAL A 99 8.49 -4.83 -0.12
C VAL A 99 7.71 -3.59 0.26
N GLU A 100 8.35 -2.44 0.12
CA GLU A 100 7.72 -1.14 0.29
C GLU A 100 6.92 -0.82 -0.97
N VAL A 101 5.62 -0.59 -0.81
CA VAL A 101 4.72 -0.19 -1.91
C VAL A 101 4.08 1.15 -1.60
N TYR A 102 3.46 1.76 -2.60
CA TYR A 102 2.68 2.98 -2.39
C TYR A 102 1.37 2.91 -3.20
N PRO A 103 0.20 2.81 -2.52
CA PRO A 103 -1.09 2.59 -3.18
C PRO A 103 -1.46 3.65 -4.22
N HIS A 104 -1.18 4.95 -4.00
CA HIS A 104 -1.58 5.98 -4.98
C HIS A 104 -0.93 5.81 -6.36
N PRO A 105 0.42 5.71 -6.49
CA PRO A 105 1.04 5.33 -7.77
C PRO A 105 0.50 4.03 -8.35
N ALA A 106 0.28 3.02 -7.51
CA ALA A 106 -0.24 1.74 -7.96
C ALA A 106 -1.64 1.87 -8.58
N MET A 107 -2.55 2.59 -7.93
CA MET A 107 -3.89 2.85 -8.44
C MET A 107 -3.87 3.63 -9.76
N VAL A 108 -2.94 4.58 -9.93
CA VAL A 108 -2.78 5.31 -11.20
C VAL A 108 -2.52 4.33 -12.35
N VAL A 109 -1.63 3.36 -12.17
CA VAL A 109 -1.32 2.38 -13.22
C VAL A 109 -2.41 1.34 -13.37
N LEU A 110 -2.84 0.71 -12.27
CA LEU A 110 -3.78 -0.40 -12.28
C LEU A 110 -5.16 0.01 -12.79
N PHE A 111 -5.60 1.23 -12.51
CA PHE A 111 -6.93 1.71 -12.88
C PHE A 111 -6.90 2.70 -14.06
N GLY A 112 -5.72 2.97 -14.64
CA GLY A 112 -5.57 3.90 -15.77
C GLY A 112 -6.01 5.33 -15.43
N LEU A 113 -5.72 5.80 -14.21
CA LEU A 113 -6.25 7.09 -13.74
C LEU A 113 -5.44 8.26 -14.31
N PRO A 114 -6.11 9.34 -14.78
CA PRO A 114 -5.42 10.57 -15.18
C PRO A 114 -4.87 11.35 -13.97
N ARG A 115 -5.36 11.05 -12.75
CA ARG A 115 -4.91 11.59 -11.47
C ARG A 115 -5.46 10.74 -10.32
N VAL A 116 -4.88 10.85 -9.12
CA VAL A 116 -5.40 10.16 -7.92
C VAL A 116 -6.87 10.52 -7.65
N LEU A 117 -7.64 9.53 -7.20
CA LEU A 117 -9.01 9.72 -6.75
C LEU A 117 -9.01 10.57 -5.46
N PRO A 118 -9.87 11.59 -5.33
CA PRO A 118 -9.91 12.45 -4.16
C PRO A 118 -10.73 11.83 -3.00
N TYR A 119 -10.42 10.60 -2.57
CA TYR A 119 -11.18 9.91 -1.50
C TYR A 119 -10.68 10.24 -0.09
N LYS A 120 -9.36 10.45 0.08
CA LYS A 120 -8.75 10.82 1.37
C LYS A 120 -9.22 12.17 1.91
N ALA A 121 -9.11 12.39 3.22
CA ALA A 121 -9.43 13.68 3.82
C ALA A 121 -8.47 14.79 3.33
N LYS A 122 -9.01 15.97 2.99
CA LYS A 122 -8.20 17.17 2.68
C LYS A 122 -9.02 18.42 2.95
N GLN A 123 -8.37 19.48 3.43
CA GLN A 123 -9.03 20.78 3.62
C GLN A 123 -9.74 21.24 2.33
N GLY A 124 -10.99 21.68 2.47
CA GLY A 124 -11.83 22.13 1.35
C GLY A 124 -12.48 21.02 0.53
N ARG A 125 -12.28 19.74 0.89
CA ARG A 125 -12.91 18.60 0.21
C ARG A 125 -14.19 18.19 0.93
N SER A 126 -15.34 18.32 0.26
CA SER A 126 -16.64 17.94 0.84
C SER A 126 -16.79 16.43 0.98
N LEU A 127 -17.69 16.01 1.89
CA LEU A 127 -18.04 14.61 2.06
C LEU A 127 -18.59 13.99 0.77
N GLN A 128 -19.41 14.73 0.03
CA GLN A 128 -20.02 14.27 -1.22
C GLN A 128 -18.96 13.95 -2.28
N VAL A 129 -17.93 14.80 -2.41
CA VAL A 129 -16.79 14.54 -3.32
C VAL A 129 -16.04 13.27 -2.91
N ARG A 130 -15.82 13.09 -1.60
CA ARG A 130 -15.15 11.88 -1.08
C ARG A 130 -15.97 10.62 -1.33
N GLN A 131 -17.28 10.67 -1.09
CA GLN A 131 -18.19 9.53 -1.33
C GLN A 131 -18.20 9.11 -2.80
N ALA A 132 -18.26 10.07 -3.72
CA ALA A 132 -18.18 9.78 -5.15
C ALA A 132 -16.84 9.15 -5.54
N ALA A 133 -15.73 9.67 -5.02
CA ALA A 133 -14.39 9.11 -5.24
C ALA A 133 -14.23 7.72 -4.62
N TRP A 134 -14.79 7.48 -3.43
CA TRP A 134 -14.84 6.17 -2.80
C TRP A 134 -15.63 5.17 -3.62
N ALA A 135 -16.80 5.54 -4.13
CA ALA A 135 -17.58 4.67 -4.99
C ALA A 135 -16.82 4.29 -6.28
N GLN A 136 -16.04 5.21 -6.84
CA GLN A 136 -15.14 4.93 -7.97
C GLN A 136 -14.02 3.96 -7.57
N LEU A 137 -13.35 4.23 -6.43
CA LEU A 137 -12.27 3.38 -5.92
C LEU A 137 -12.72 1.94 -5.69
N LEU A 138 -13.85 1.74 -4.99
CA LEU A 138 -14.35 0.40 -4.66
C LEU A 138 -14.70 -0.39 -5.92
N ARG A 139 -15.30 0.25 -6.95
CA ARG A 139 -15.53 -0.42 -8.25
C ARG A 139 -14.23 -0.85 -8.90
N HIS A 140 -13.23 0.03 -8.96
CA HIS A 140 -11.93 -0.33 -9.52
C HIS A 140 -11.23 -1.46 -8.76
N VAL A 141 -11.34 -1.49 -7.43
CA VAL A 141 -10.82 -2.58 -6.61
C VAL A 141 -11.54 -3.89 -6.92
N GLU A 142 -12.88 -3.88 -7.03
CA GLU A 142 -13.65 -5.05 -7.42
C GLU A 142 -13.28 -5.53 -8.83
N ASP A 143 -13.22 -4.63 -9.81
CA ASP A 143 -12.96 -4.95 -11.22
C ASP A 143 -11.55 -5.52 -11.44
N VAL A 144 -10.54 -5.02 -10.72
CA VAL A 144 -9.12 -5.41 -10.93
C VAL A 144 -8.66 -6.49 -9.96
N MET A 145 -9.16 -6.49 -8.73
CA MET A 145 -8.63 -7.31 -7.63
C MET A 145 -9.65 -8.32 -7.10
N GLY A 146 -10.93 -8.18 -7.48
CA GLY A 146 -12.05 -8.92 -6.90
C GLY A 146 -11.89 -10.43 -6.97
N ASP A 147 -11.63 -10.97 -8.16
CA ASP A 147 -11.45 -12.40 -8.36
C ASP A 147 -10.19 -12.92 -7.63
N THR A 148 -9.09 -12.19 -7.77
CA THR A 148 -7.79 -12.58 -7.18
C THR A 148 -7.82 -12.61 -5.66
N LEU A 149 -8.48 -11.65 -5.02
CA LEU A 149 -8.58 -11.55 -3.56
C LEU A 149 -9.85 -12.21 -3.00
N GLY A 150 -10.74 -12.72 -3.86
CA GLY A 150 -12.01 -13.31 -3.47
C GLY A 150 -12.95 -12.32 -2.79
N LEU A 151 -13.02 -11.08 -3.27
CA LEU A 151 -13.81 -10.01 -2.64
C LEU A 151 -15.33 -10.17 -2.82
N GLY A 152 -15.77 -10.86 -3.88
CA GLY A 152 -17.20 -10.97 -4.23
C GLY A 152 -18.07 -11.60 -3.13
N ASP A 153 -17.54 -12.61 -2.46
CA ASP A 153 -18.22 -13.33 -1.37
C ASP A 153 -17.67 -12.97 0.03
N ASP A 154 -16.79 -11.97 0.12
CA ASP A 154 -16.13 -11.61 1.38
C ASP A 154 -17.04 -10.70 2.24
N ALA A 155 -17.44 -11.23 3.40
CA ALA A 155 -18.34 -10.52 4.31
C ALA A 155 -17.74 -9.21 4.85
N ARG A 156 -16.42 -9.14 5.05
CA ARG A 156 -15.78 -7.91 5.54
C ARG A 156 -15.77 -6.86 4.43
N TRP A 157 -15.44 -7.25 3.19
CA TRP A 157 -15.54 -6.37 2.03
C TRP A 157 -16.96 -5.84 1.83
N ALA A 158 -17.98 -6.69 1.91
CA ALA A 158 -19.38 -6.29 1.84
C ALA A 158 -19.75 -5.25 2.94
N SER A 159 -19.25 -5.46 4.17
CA SER A 159 -19.40 -4.49 5.27
C SER A 159 -18.74 -3.15 4.96
N ILE A 160 -17.49 -3.15 4.47
CA ILE A 160 -16.76 -1.93 4.09
C ILE A 160 -17.55 -1.13 3.06
N ARG A 161 -18.09 -1.79 2.03
CA ARG A 161 -18.91 -1.15 1.00
C ARG A 161 -20.17 -0.50 1.59
N ALA A 162 -20.89 -1.22 2.45
CA ALA A 162 -22.09 -0.71 3.09
C ALA A 162 -21.79 0.49 4.01
N GLU A 163 -20.72 0.41 4.81
CA GLU A 163 -20.30 1.50 5.70
C GLU A 163 -19.88 2.76 4.91
N ILE A 164 -19.17 2.61 3.80
CA ILE A 164 -18.76 3.73 2.93
C ILE A 164 -19.98 4.36 2.25
N ALA A 165 -20.90 3.54 1.71
CA ALA A 165 -22.11 4.02 1.04
C ALA A 165 -23.04 4.77 2.02
N GLY A 166 -23.13 4.31 3.27
CA GLY A 166 -23.91 4.92 4.34
C GLY A 166 -23.17 5.98 5.17
N ALA A 167 -21.95 6.38 4.77
CA ALA A 167 -21.12 7.27 5.59
C ALA A 167 -21.68 8.70 5.63
N GLU A 168 -22.31 9.09 6.73
CA GLU A 168 -22.77 10.47 6.96
C GLU A 168 -21.71 11.39 7.58
N ARG A 169 -20.61 10.81 8.08
CA ARG A 169 -19.53 11.53 8.77
C ARG A 169 -18.16 11.21 8.17
N PRO A 170 -17.27 12.20 7.98
CA PRO A 170 -15.91 11.99 7.48
C PRO A 170 -15.11 10.93 8.24
N ALA A 171 -15.29 10.84 9.56
CA ALA A 171 -14.60 9.88 10.42
C ALA A 171 -14.88 8.41 10.08
N VAL A 172 -16.03 8.10 9.46
CA VAL A 172 -16.32 6.73 8.98
C VAL A 172 -15.39 6.37 7.83
N LEU A 173 -15.24 7.28 6.87
CA LEU A 173 -14.38 7.10 5.70
C LEU A 173 -12.90 7.04 6.09
N GLU A 174 -12.48 7.85 7.06
CA GLU A 174 -11.10 7.86 7.56
C GLU A 174 -10.73 6.56 8.26
N ARG A 175 -11.66 5.96 9.02
CA ARG A 175 -11.42 4.67 9.68
C ARG A 175 -11.21 3.53 8.68
N LEU A 176 -11.91 3.57 7.54
CA LEU A 176 -11.87 2.50 6.53
C LEU A 176 -10.76 2.72 5.50
N GLU A 177 -10.13 3.89 5.50
CA GLU A 177 -9.08 4.28 4.55
C GLU A 177 -7.91 3.29 4.59
N ASP A 178 -7.34 3.08 5.77
CA ASP A 178 -6.17 2.21 5.96
C ASP A 178 -6.49 0.76 5.58
N GLU A 179 -7.72 0.30 5.81
CA GLU A 179 -8.11 -1.08 5.51
C GLU A 179 -8.26 -1.32 4.01
N VAL A 180 -8.82 -0.35 3.26
CA VAL A 180 -8.89 -0.46 1.79
C VAL A 180 -7.50 -0.29 1.17
N ASP A 181 -6.68 0.63 1.69
CA ASP A 181 -5.29 0.78 1.25
C ASP A 181 -4.49 -0.52 1.51
N ALA A 182 -4.72 -1.20 2.64
CA ALA A 182 -4.13 -2.51 2.94
C ALA A 182 -4.61 -3.62 1.98
N ILE A 183 -5.87 -3.59 1.53
CA ILE A 183 -6.37 -4.52 0.50
C ILE A 183 -5.65 -4.29 -0.84
N VAL A 184 -5.42 -3.02 -1.21
CA VAL A 184 -4.59 -2.68 -2.38
C VAL A 184 -3.16 -3.20 -2.19
N CYS A 185 -2.56 -3.03 -1.00
CA CYS A 185 -1.25 -3.60 -0.67
C CYS A 185 -1.23 -5.12 -0.79
N ALA A 186 -2.26 -5.83 -0.32
CA ALA A 186 -2.35 -7.28 -0.45
C ALA A 186 -2.36 -7.74 -1.92
N TYR A 187 -3.03 -7.00 -2.80
CA TYR A 187 -2.97 -7.24 -4.24
C TYR A 187 -1.56 -6.99 -4.83
N LEU A 188 -0.87 -5.94 -4.35
CA LEU A 188 0.52 -5.67 -4.77
C LEU A 188 1.50 -6.74 -4.27
N ALA A 189 1.28 -7.30 -3.08
CA ALA A 189 2.02 -8.46 -2.59
C ALA A 189 1.79 -9.68 -3.49
N TRP A 190 0.54 -9.93 -3.88
CA TRP A 190 0.21 -11.00 -4.83
C TRP A 190 0.91 -10.79 -6.18
N LEU A 191 0.87 -9.59 -6.75
CA LEU A 191 1.60 -9.27 -7.99
C LEU A 191 3.12 -9.46 -7.82
N TRP A 192 3.69 -9.05 -6.69
CA TRP A 192 5.12 -9.25 -6.43
C TRP A 192 5.50 -10.74 -6.40
N GLY A 193 4.67 -11.58 -5.80
CA GLY A 193 4.91 -13.01 -5.68
C GLY A 193 4.64 -13.80 -6.97
N THR A 194 3.70 -13.35 -7.80
CA THR A 194 3.19 -14.14 -8.93
C THR A 194 3.46 -13.54 -10.32
N GLN A 195 3.66 -12.23 -10.42
CA GLN A 195 3.81 -11.46 -11.66
C GLN A 195 4.89 -10.39 -11.50
N ARG A 196 6.03 -10.79 -10.93
CA ARG A 196 7.14 -9.91 -10.55
C ARG A 196 7.64 -9.03 -11.69
N GLU A 197 7.58 -9.52 -12.92
CA GLU A 197 7.96 -8.85 -14.16
C GLU A 197 7.10 -7.62 -14.50
N ARG A 198 5.89 -7.54 -13.96
CA ARG A 198 5.04 -6.35 -14.06
C ARG A 198 5.41 -5.28 -13.03
N MET A 199 6.21 -5.64 -12.02
CA MET A 199 6.56 -4.75 -10.91
C MET A 199 7.90 -4.05 -11.16
N VAL A 200 7.95 -2.77 -10.88
CA VAL A 200 9.12 -1.91 -11.05
C VAL A 200 9.60 -1.46 -9.68
N VAL A 201 10.90 -1.65 -9.41
CA VAL A 201 11.56 -1.12 -8.23
C VAL A 201 12.06 0.28 -8.55
N LEU A 202 11.60 1.27 -7.80
CA LEU A 202 12.06 2.64 -7.88
C LEU A 202 13.04 2.90 -6.74
N GLY A 203 14.33 2.90 -7.04
CA GLY A 203 15.41 3.11 -6.07
C GLY A 203 16.22 1.85 -5.86
N THR A 204 16.90 1.77 -4.72
CA THR A 204 17.73 0.61 -4.34
C THR A 204 17.53 0.30 -2.85
N VAL A 205 17.87 -0.91 -2.42
CA VAL A 205 17.85 -1.26 -0.99
C VAL A 205 18.76 -0.35 -0.17
N GLY A 206 19.90 0.10 -0.71
CA GLY A 206 20.84 0.97 0.00
C GLY A 206 20.39 2.43 0.14
N GLU A 207 19.54 2.93 -0.76
CA GLU A 207 19.11 4.34 -0.81
C GLU A 207 17.62 4.54 -0.47
N GLY A 208 16.92 3.44 -0.15
CA GLY A 208 15.47 3.39 -0.03
C GLY A 208 14.78 3.26 -1.38
N TYR A 209 13.73 2.44 -1.43
CA TYR A 209 13.01 2.13 -2.67
C TYR A 209 11.50 2.09 -2.45
N VAL A 210 10.75 2.17 -3.55
CA VAL A 210 9.30 1.87 -3.59
C VAL A 210 9.03 0.98 -4.78
N VAL A 211 8.17 -0.02 -4.61
CA VAL A 211 7.72 -0.91 -5.68
C VAL A 211 6.35 -0.46 -6.20
N VAL A 212 6.23 -0.40 -7.53
CA VAL A 212 5.00 -0.02 -8.24
C VAL A 212 4.67 -1.03 -9.35
N PRO A 213 3.40 -1.24 -9.70
CA PRO A 213 2.98 -2.20 -10.73
C PRO A 213 3.13 -1.65 -12.15
N GLY A 214 4.32 -1.15 -12.48
CA GLY A 214 4.64 -0.53 -13.77
C GLY A 214 4.85 0.98 -13.68
N LEU A 215 5.23 1.58 -14.81
CA LEU A 215 5.31 3.03 -14.98
C LEU A 215 4.16 3.52 -15.85
N PRO A 216 3.61 4.71 -15.57
CA PRO A 216 2.59 5.30 -16.43
C PRO A 216 3.21 5.59 -17.79
N GLU A 217 2.50 5.27 -18.87
CA GLU A 217 2.96 5.54 -20.23
C GLU A 217 3.33 7.02 -20.39
N SER A 218 4.48 7.28 -21.02
CA SER A 218 4.81 8.63 -21.46
C SER A 218 3.72 9.07 -22.44
N ALA A 219 3.03 10.17 -22.13
CA ALA A 219 2.10 10.73 -23.09
C ALA A 219 2.94 11.07 -24.34
N SER A 220 2.60 10.43 -25.46
CA SER A 220 3.18 10.73 -26.77
C SER A 220 2.81 12.14 -27.21
#